data_AF-A0A963DE51-F1
#
_entry.id   AF-A0A963DE51-F1
#
_cell.length_a   1.000
_cell.length_b   1.000
_cell.length_c   1.000
_cell.angle_alpha   90.00
_cell.angle_beta   90.00
_cell.angle_gamma   90.00
#
_symmetry.space_group_name_H-M   'P 1'
#
loop_
_entity.id
_entity.type
_entity.pdbx_description
1 polymer ?
#
loop_
_entity_poly.entity_id
_entity_poly.type
_entity_poly.pdbx_seq_one_letter_code
_entity_poly.pdbx_strand_id
1 'polypeptide(L)'
;MRADMRAHTLAIAEVSGLLAEGDFNAAAVAADAGLGFGAMGQMRGNPNAPGRHMPAPMHRMGIAMHDAANSWSEAIRSGDARRIFAGYQAVVSACASCHMAYRVR
;
A
#
# COMPACT_ATOMS: atom_id res chain seq x y z
N MET A 1 1.46 -14.37 -0.96
CA MET A 1 2.15 -13.53 0.04
C MET A 1 3.42 -12.90 -0.52
N ARG A 2 4.50 -13.65 -0.79
CA ARG A 2 5.78 -13.06 -1.25
C ARG A 2 5.65 -12.28 -2.56
N ALA A 3 4.88 -12.81 -3.52
CA ALA A 3 4.59 -12.11 -4.77
C ALA A 3 3.87 -10.78 -4.52
N ASP A 4 2.88 -10.76 -3.63
CA ASP A 4 2.13 -9.55 -3.28
C ASP A 4 3.02 -8.52 -2.56
N MET A 5 3.89 -8.96 -1.65
CA MET A 5 4.84 -8.05 -0.98
C MET A 5 5.81 -7.41 -1.98
N ARG A 6 6.25 -8.17 -3.00
CA ARG A 6 7.06 -7.63 -4.09
C ARG A 6 6.27 -6.63 -4.94
N ALA A 7 5.01 -6.94 -5.25
CA ALA A 7 4.13 -6.03 -5.96
C ALA A 7 3.93 -4.72 -5.20
N HIS A 8 3.72 -4.75 -3.89
CA HIS A 8 3.64 -3.56 -3.04
C HIS A 8 4.93 -2.72 -3.11
N THR A 9 6.11 -3.35 -3.06
CA THR A 9 7.38 -2.60 -3.20
C THR A 9 7.56 -1.97 -4.58
N LEU A 10 7.09 -2.64 -5.64
CA LEU A 10 7.10 -2.08 -6.99
C LEU A 10 6.16 -0.89 -7.12
N ALA A 11 4.96 -0.98 -6.53
CA ALA A 11 4.00 0.12 -6.50
C ALA A 11 4.58 1.36 -5.79
N ILE A 12 5.30 1.19 -4.68
CA ILE A 12 5.99 2.31 -4.03
C ILE A 12 7.01 2.97 -4.96
N ALA A 13 7.79 2.17 -5.69
CA ALA A 13 8.79 2.69 -6.62
C ALA A 13 8.14 3.46 -7.78
N GLU A 14 7.06 2.92 -8.36
CA GLU A 14 6.27 3.57 -9.41
C GLU A 14 5.68 4.90 -8.94
N VAL A 15 5.00 4.91 -7.79
CA VAL A 15 4.42 6.14 -7.21
C VAL A 15 5.50 7.19 -6.96
N SER A 16 6.67 6.77 -6.45
CA SER A 16 7.80 7.68 -6.21
C SER A 16 8.34 8.30 -7.50
N GLY A 17 8.39 7.53 -8.59
CA GLY A 17 8.77 8.03 -9.91
C GLY A 17 7.79 9.08 -10.44
N LEU A 18 6.49 8.77 -10.39
CA LEU A 18 5.43 9.69 -10.82
C LEU A 18 5.41 10.99 -9.99
N LEU A 19 5.63 10.88 -8.67
CA LEU A 19 5.78 12.05 -7.80
C LEU A 19 6.99 12.91 -8.18
N ALA A 20 8.11 12.29 -8.56
CA ALA A 20 9.32 13.02 -8.99
C ALA A 20 9.10 13.76 -10.31
N GLU A 21 8.23 13.26 -11.18
CA GLU A 21 7.80 13.92 -12.42
C GLU A 21 6.72 14.99 -12.21
N GLY A 22 6.18 15.09 -10.98
CA GLY A 22 5.08 16.01 -10.65
C GLY A 22 3.70 15.53 -11.13
N ASP A 23 3.58 14.30 -11.60
CA ASP A 23 2.30 13.72 -12.03
C ASP A 23 1.52 13.16 -10.83
N PHE A 24 0.97 14.07 -10.03
CA PHE A 24 0.21 13.72 -8.84
C PHE A 24 -1.04 12.89 -9.14
N ASN A 25 -1.68 13.08 -10.30
CA ASN A 25 -2.87 12.30 -10.64
C ASN A 25 -2.52 10.85 -10.93
N ALA A 26 -1.50 10.60 -11.77
CA ALA A 26 -1.03 9.25 -12.04
C ALA A 26 -0.49 8.59 -10.77
N ALA A 27 0.29 9.33 -9.97
CA ALA A 27 0.83 8.83 -8.70
C ALA A 27 -0.28 8.40 -7.71
N ALA A 28 -1.35 9.18 -7.59
CA ALA A 28 -2.48 8.84 -6.74
C ALA A 28 -3.21 7.58 -7.22
N VAL A 29 -3.42 7.44 -8.54
CA VAL A 29 -4.04 6.25 -9.13
C VAL A 29 -3.17 5.02 -8.90
N ALA A 30 -1.86 5.12 -9.13
CA ALA A 30 -0.91 4.04 -8.88
C ALA A 30 -0.88 3.62 -7.39
N ALA A 31 -0.96 4.58 -6.46
CA ALA A 31 -0.98 4.30 -5.04
C ALA A 31 -2.22 3.49 -4.63
N ASP A 32 -3.43 3.84 -5.09
CA ASP A 32 -4.63 3.06 -4.77
C ASP A 32 -4.64 1.69 -5.49
N ALA A 33 -4.32 1.67 -6.78
CA ALA A 33 -4.33 0.45 -7.58
C ALA A 33 -3.29 -0.58 -7.11
N GLY A 34 -2.13 -0.11 -6.64
CA GLY A 34 -1.01 -0.94 -6.22
C GLY A 34 -0.96 -1.26 -4.73
N LEU A 35 -1.52 -0.41 -3.87
CA LEU A 35 -1.43 -0.55 -2.40
C LEU A 35 -2.76 -0.32 -1.68
N GLY A 36 -3.66 0.50 -2.22
CA GLY A 36 -4.92 0.86 -1.57
C GLY A 36 -5.99 -0.22 -1.59
N PHE A 37 -7.25 0.19 -1.45
CA PHE A 37 -8.37 -0.74 -1.55
C PHE A 37 -8.58 -1.23 -2.97
N GLY A 38 -8.14 -0.47 -3.99
CA GLY A 38 -8.05 -0.95 -5.36
C GLY A 38 -7.25 -2.26 -5.46
N ALA A 39 -6.07 -2.34 -4.85
CA ALA A 39 -5.24 -3.55 -4.80
C ALA A 39 -5.94 -4.71 -4.08
N MET A 40 -6.53 -4.44 -2.90
CA MET A 40 -7.28 -5.47 -2.16
C MET A 40 -8.49 -5.99 -2.96
N GLY A 41 -9.18 -5.09 -3.67
CA GLY A 41 -10.33 -5.40 -4.53
C GLY A 41 -10.00 -6.40 -5.63
N GLN A 42 -8.81 -6.31 -6.23
CA GLN A 42 -8.33 -7.23 -7.27
C GLN A 42 -8.19 -8.68 -6.77
N MET A 43 -8.06 -8.88 -5.45
CA MET A 43 -7.93 -10.19 -4.83
C MET A 43 -9.28 -10.77 -4.34
N ARG A 44 -10.39 -10.05 -4.55
CA ARG A 44 -11.73 -10.54 -4.15
C ARG A 44 -12.07 -11.83 -4.88
N GLY A 45 -12.47 -12.85 -4.11
CA GLY A 45 -12.82 -14.17 -4.65
C GLY A 45 -11.62 -15.03 -5.07
N ASN A 46 -10.39 -14.52 -5.01
CA ASN A 46 -9.21 -15.31 -5.32
C ASN A 46 -8.92 -16.31 -4.17
N PRO A 47 -8.94 -17.63 -4.41
CA PRO A 47 -8.68 -18.62 -3.36
C PRO A 47 -7.25 -18.55 -2.80
N ASN A 48 -6.33 -17.96 -3.56
CA ASN A 48 -4.93 -17.74 -3.19
C ASN A 48 -4.68 -16.36 -2.57
N ALA A 49 -5.73 -15.56 -2.34
CA ALA A 49 -5.62 -14.26 -1.70
C ALA A 49 -4.89 -14.40 -0.34
N PRO A 50 -3.80 -13.65 -0.11
CA PRO A 50 -2.97 -13.86 1.09
C PRO A 50 -3.75 -13.67 2.39
N GLY A 51 -4.67 -12.71 2.43
CA GLY A 51 -5.48 -12.38 3.61
C GLY A 51 -6.29 -13.57 4.16
N ARG A 52 -6.74 -14.49 3.29
CA ARG A 52 -7.51 -15.68 3.70
C ARG A 52 -6.72 -16.64 4.59
N HIS A 53 -5.39 -16.63 4.44
CA HIS A 53 -4.48 -17.54 5.15
C HIS A 53 -3.72 -16.86 6.29
N MET A 54 -3.96 -15.55 6.51
CA MET A 54 -3.33 -14.79 7.58
C MET A 54 -4.06 -15.02 8.93
N PRO A 55 -3.33 -15.12 10.06
CA PRO A 55 -3.94 -15.00 11.39
C PRO A 55 -4.70 -13.67 11.53
N ALA A 56 -5.78 -13.65 12.32
CA ALA A 56 -6.64 -12.47 12.44
C ALA A 56 -5.91 -11.15 12.79
N PRO A 57 -4.87 -11.12 13.64
CA PRO A 57 -4.11 -9.88 13.87
C PRO A 57 -3.31 -9.45 12.65
N MET A 58 -2.67 -10.38 11.94
CA MET A 58 -1.92 -10.11 10.71
C MET A 58 -2.85 -9.58 9.60
N HIS A 59 -4.02 -10.19 9.45
CA HIS A 59 -5.02 -9.76 8.47
C HIS A 59 -5.48 -8.32 8.73
N ARG A 60 -5.71 -7.96 10.00
CA ARG A 60 -6.06 -6.57 10.38
C ARG A 60 -4.94 -5.59 10.06
N MET A 61 -3.68 -5.97 10.28
CA MET A 61 -2.54 -5.12 9.88
C MET A 61 -2.48 -4.93 8.36
N GLY A 62 -2.77 -5.98 7.58
CA GLY A 62 -2.89 -5.89 6.12
C GLY A 62 -3.99 -4.91 5.69
N ILE A 63 -5.20 -5.02 6.27
CA ILE A 63 -6.31 -4.10 5.98
C ILE A 63 -5.93 -2.65 6.34
N ALA A 64 -5.31 -2.43 7.50
CA ALA A 64 -4.88 -1.10 7.92
C ALA A 64 -3.82 -0.50 6.98
N MET A 65 -2.95 -1.32 6.41
CA MET A 65 -1.98 -0.88 5.39
C MET A 65 -2.68 -0.43 4.10
N HIS A 66 -3.69 -1.18 3.63
CA HIS A 66 -4.49 -0.79 2.47
C HIS A 66 -5.27 0.52 2.71
N ASP A 67 -5.82 0.71 3.91
CA ASP A 67 -6.51 1.95 4.29
C ASP A 67 -5.55 3.16 4.34
N ALA A 68 -4.35 2.96 4.90
CA ALA A 68 -3.29 3.98 4.90
C ALA A 68 -2.87 4.36 3.47
N ALA A 69 -2.77 3.38 2.56
CA ALA A 69 -2.43 3.63 1.16
C ALA A 69 -3.56 4.35 0.40
N ASN A 70 -4.83 4.04 0.68
CA ASN A 70 -5.96 4.79 0.14
C ASN A 70 -5.94 6.26 0.62
N SER A 71 -5.67 6.48 1.91
CA SER A 71 -5.49 7.83 2.46
C SER A 71 -4.28 8.55 1.87
N TRP A 72 -3.20 7.83 1.57
CA TRP A 72 -2.03 8.37 0.89
C TRP A 72 -2.34 8.77 -0.56
N SER A 73 -3.13 7.98 -1.30
CA SER A 73 -3.62 8.35 -2.63
C SER A 73 -4.33 9.71 -2.61
N GLU A 74 -5.24 9.93 -1.66
CA GLU A 74 -5.93 11.21 -1.49
C GLU A 74 -4.97 12.36 -1.10
N ALA A 75 -3.95 12.08 -0.27
CA ALA A 75 -2.91 13.05 0.04
C ALA A 75 -2.08 13.42 -1.20
N ILE A 76 -1.78 12.45 -2.07
CA ILE A 76 -1.08 12.69 -3.33
C ILE A 76 -1.89 13.61 -4.25
N ARG A 77 -3.21 13.38 -4.39
CA ARG A 77 -4.08 14.26 -5.20
C ARG A 77 -4.05 15.73 -4.76
N SER A 78 -3.77 15.98 -3.48
CA SER A 78 -3.69 17.34 -2.95
C SER A 78 -2.43 18.10 -3.39
N GLY A 79 -1.36 17.41 -3.82
CA GLY A 79 -0.07 18.01 -4.16
C GLY A 79 0.70 18.60 -2.96
N ASP A 80 0.17 18.53 -1.74
CA ASP A 80 0.83 19.01 -0.53
C ASP A 80 1.94 18.03 -0.12
N ALA A 81 3.20 18.45 -0.29
CA ALA A 81 4.37 17.64 0.02
C ALA A 81 4.37 17.09 1.46
N ARG A 82 3.93 17.87 2.46
CA ARG A 82 3.90 17.41 3.85
C ARG A 82 2.85 16.31 4.03
N ARG A 83 1.67 16.46 3.44
CA ARG A 83 0.61 15.43 3.48
C ARG A 83 1.04 14.17 2.75
N ILE A 84 1.70 14.32 1.60
CA ILE A 84 2.25 13.20 0.81
C ILE A 84 3.26 12.41 1.63
N PHE A 85 4.25 13.06 2.24
CA PHE A 85 5.26 12.38 3.02
C PHE A 85 4.72 11.79 4.33
N ALA A 86 3.72 12.42 4.95
CA ALA A 86 3.03 11.85 6.10
C ALA A 86 2.28 10.56 5.74
N GLY A 87 1.55 10.55 4.61
CA GLY A 87 0.89 9.35 4.10
C GLY A 87 1.88 8.24 3.71
N TYR A 88 2.98 8.60 3.05
CA TYR A 88 4.07 7.67 2.74
C TYR A 88 4.65 7.02 4.00
N GLN A 89 4.92 7.83 5.03
CA GLN A 89 5.43 7.34 6.31
C GLN A 89 4.45 6.35 6.96
N ALA A 90 3.14 6.61 6.89
CA ALA A 90 2.13 5.71 7.45
C ALA A 90 2.13 4.35 6.73
N VAL A 91 2.21 4.34 5.39
CA VAL A 91 2.29 3.12 4.58
C VAL A 91 3.56 2.31 4.92
N VAL A 92 4.73 2.96 4.91
CA VAL A 92 6.01 2.28 5.20
C VAL A 92 6.06 1.77 6.65
N SER A 93 5.47 2.50 7.60
CA SER A 93 5.37 2.06 8.99
C SER A 93 4.51 0.81 9.16
N ALA A 94 3.47 0.64 8.34
CA ALA A 94 2.67 -0.58 8.32
C ALA A 94 3.49 -1.78 7.83
N CYS A 95 4.34 -1.59 6.80
CA CYS A 95 5.29 -2.61 6.35
C CYS A 95 6.25 -3.00 7.48
N ALA A 96 6.91 -2.02 8.09
CA ALA A 96 7.86 -2.25 9.18
C ALA A 96 7.20 -2.98 10.37
N SER A 97 6.04 -2.53 10.80
CA SER A 97 5.31 -3.13 11.93
C SER A 97 4.93 -4.59 11.65
N CYS A 98 4.43 -4.89 10.44
CA CYS A 98 4.11 -6.26 10.04
C CYS A 98 5.37 -7.14 10.00
N HIS A 99 6.47 -6.62 9.45
CA HIS A 99 7.72 -7.37 9.33
C HIS A 99 8.44 -7.59 10.66
N MET A 100 8.22 -6.73 11.65
CA MET A 100 8.71 -6.92 13.02
C MET A 100 7.87 -7.94 13.80
N ALA A 101 6.56 -7.97 13.57
CA ALA A 101 5.64 -8.88 14.26
C ALA A 101 5.65 -10.31 13.65
N TYR A 102 5.91 -10.43 12.34
CA TYR A 102 5.85 -11.68 11.62
C TYR A 102 7.14 -11.94 10.86
N ARG A 103 7.68 -13.17 10.95
CA ARG A 103 8.79 -13.60 10.10
C ARG A 103 8.31 -13.69 8.65
N VAL A 104 8.52 -12.62 7.90
CA VAL A 104 8.30 -12.60 6.45
C VAL A 104 9.55 -13.19 5.81
N ARG A 105 9.45 -14.41 5.30
CA ARG A 105 10.52 -15.07 4.52
C ARG A 105 10.25 -14.95 3.02
#